data_AF-A0A2D6X3P5-F1
#
_entry.id   AF-A0A2D6X3P5-F1
#
_cell.length_a   1.000
_cell.length_b   1.000
_cell.length_c   1.000
_cell.angle_alpha   90.00
_cell.angle_beta   90.00
_cell.angle_gamma   90.00
#
_symmetry.space_group_name_H-M   'P 1'
#
loop_
_entity.id
_entity.type
_entity.pdbx_description
1 polymer ?
#
loop_
_entity_poly.entity_id
_entity_poly.type
_entity_poly.pdbx_seq_one_letter_code
_entity_poly.pdbx_strand_id
1 'polypeptide(L)'
;MTNHKRSTQAVAEANKERIIELRTTHPEMTLEAIGQQVSLTKERVRQVLVKAELTTLSTGRMTTKMKPIEPCAQCGSFEKIFVTKHSIFCSPTCRRVAAQDRWQQWHKDNPDRSTTYACTYCGKLKTIRTTLYERQVKHHKNLFCSHACSLSAQWNDKNSALSISKQSHIQSDVLDFTT
;
A
#
# COMPACT_ATOMS: atom_id res chain seq x y z
N MET A 1 16.01 -30.26 -45.33
CA MET A 1 14.92 -29.66 -44.51
C MET A 1 15.03 -28.12 -44.43
N THR A 2 15.40 -27.42 -45.51
CA THR A 2 15.74 -25.97 -45.48
C THR A 2 14.66 -25.06 -46.06
N ASN A 3 13.66 -25.58 -46.78
CA ASN A 3 12.67 -24.74 -47.49
C ASN A 3 11.62 -24.06 -46.58
N HIS A 4 11.23 -24.65 -45.45
CA HIS A 4 10.22 -24.02 -44.58
C HIS A 4 10.70 -22.73 -43.89
N LYS A 5 11.99 -22.61 -43.56
CA LYS A 5 12.53 -21.41 -42.89
C LYS A 5 12.53 -20.16 -43.77
N ARG A 6 12.72 -20.31 -45.09
CA ARG A 6 12.72 -19.18 -46.03
C ARG A 6 11.33 -18.58 -46.21
N SER A 7 10.30 -19.43 -46.27
CA SER A 7 8.91 -18.98 -46.41
C SER A 7 8.44 -18.16 -45.21
N THR A 8 8.77 -18.59 -43.99
CA THR A 8 8.38 -17.87 -42.77
C THR A 8 9.02 -16.49 -42.66
N GLN A 9 10.24 -16.34 -43.17
CA GLN A 9 10.97 -15.07 -43.12
C GLN A 9 10.39 -14.05 -44.10
N ALA A 10 10.05 -14.47 -45.32
CA ALA A 10 9.41 -13.60 -46.30
C ALA A 10 8.06 -13.05 -45.81
N VAL A 11 7.24 -13.91 -45.18
CA VAL A 11 5.96 -13.49 -44.58
C VAL A 11 6.17 -12.50 -43.43
N ALA A 12 7.22 -12.70 -42.62
CA ALA A 12 7.53 -11.80 -41.52
C ALA A 12 7.95 -10.40 -41.98
N GLU A 13 8.74 -10.28 -43.05
CA GLU A 13 9.10 -8.98 -43.64
C GLU A 13 7.91 -8.29 -44.29
N ALA A 14 7.07 -9.02 -45.04
CA ALA A 14 5.86 -8.45 -45.63
C ALA A 14 4.89 -7.89 -44.56
N ASN A 15 4.72 -8.60 -43.44
CA ASN A 15 3.91 -8.11 -42.33
C ASN A 15 4.52 -6.89 -41.65
N LYS A 16 5.85 -6.82 -41.55
CA LYS A 16 6.57 -5.68 -40.97
C LYS A 16 6.35 -4.42 -41.79
N GLU A 17 6.49 -4.50 -43.11
CA GLU A 17 6.24 -3.38 -44.04
C GLU A 17 4.80 -2.88 -43.93
N ARG A 18 3.84 -3.80 -43.93
CA ARG A 18 2.40 -3.46 -43.81
C ARG A 18 2.05 -2.77 -42.49
N ILE A 19 2.68 -3.15 -41.38
CA ILE A 19 2.51 -2.48 -40.08
C ILE A 19 3.02 -1.03 -40.13
N ILE A 20 4.19 -0.82 -40.76
CA ILE A 20 4.81 0.50 -40.90
C ILE A 20 3.95 1.40 -41.79
N GLU A 21 3.47 0.86 -42.92
CA GLU A 21 2.56 1.57 -43.83
C GLU A 21 1.27 2.00 -43.11
N LEU A 22 0.57 1.07 -42.46
CA LEU A 22 -0.66 1.35 -41.71
C LEU A 22 -0.47 2.42 -40.65
N ARG A 23 0.67 2.42 -39.95
CA ARG A 23 0.96 3.45 -38.94
C ARG A 23 1.25 4.81 -39.57
N THR A 24 1.87 4.83 -40.74
CA THR A 24 2.23 6.08 -41.44
C THR A 24 1.00 6.73 -42.08
N THR A 25 0.08 5.92 -42.62
CA THR A 25 -1.17 6.40 -43.24
C THR A 25 -2.29 6.70 -42.23
N HIS A 26 -2.34 5.95 -41.11
CA HIS A 26 -3.36 6.07 -40.06
C HIS A 26 -2.73 6.23 -38.67
N PRO A 27 -2.14 7.39 -38.34
CA PRO A 27 -1.47 7.61 -37.05
C PRO A 27 -2.42 7.49 -35.84
N GLU A 28 -3.72 7.71 -36.02
CA GLU A 28 -4.76 7.59 -34.99
C GLU A 28 -5.12 6.14 -34.64
N MET A 29 -4.81 5.18 -35.52
CA MET A 29 -5.20 3.79 -35.38
C MET A 29 -4.56 3.16 -34.14
N THR A 30 -5.33 2.36 -33.40
CA THR A 30 -4.80 1.67 -32.22
C THR A 30 -3.92 0.49 -32.62
N LEU A 31 -2.95 0.13 -31.78
CA LEU A 31 -2.10 -1.05 -32.00
C LEU A 31 -2.91 -2.35 -32.15
N GLU A 32 -4.09 -2.40 -31.53
CA GLU A 32 -5.01 -3.54 -31.60
C GLU A 32 -5.72 -3.62 -32.94
N ALA A 33 -6.21 -2.49 -33.47
CA ALA A 33 -6.81 -2.43 -34.81
C ALA A 33 -5.80 -2.78 -35.91
N ILE A 34 -4.56 -2.26 -35.81
CA ILE A 34 -3.47 -2.65 -36.72
C ILE A 34 -3.23 -4.16 -36.60
N GLY A 35 -3.14 -4.70 -35.39
CA GLY A 35 -2.95 -6.13 -35.14
C GLY A 35 -4.04 -7.01 -35.73
N GLN A 36 -5.31 -6.61 -35.62
CA GLN A 36 -6.44 -7.30 -36.25
C GLN A 36 -6.31 -7.31 -37.78
N GLN A 37 -5.88 -6.19 -38.39
CA GLN A 37 -5.75 -6.07 -39.84
C GLN A 37 -4.58 -6.90 -40.41
N VAL A 38 -3.48 -7.06 -39.65
CA VAL A 38 -2.33 -7.89 -40.06
C VAL A 38 -2.31 -9.29 -39.43
N SER A 39 -3.36 -9.69 -38.71
CA SER A 39 -3.46 -10.97 -37.99
C SER A 39 -2.29 -11.23 -37.01
N LEU A 40 -1.83 -10.19 -36.29
CA LEU A 40 -0.78 -10.28 -35.29
C LEU A 40 -1.24 -9.76 -33.93
N THR A 41 -0.58 -10.23 -32.87
CA THR A 41 -0.85 -9.72 -31.52
C THR A 41 -0.42 -8.26 -31.39
N LYS A 42 -1.15 -7.51 -30.55
CA LYS A 42 -0.84 -6.12 -30.20
C LYS A 42 0.63 -5.90 -29.81
N GLU A 43 1.18 -6.81 -29.01
CA GLU A 43 2.58 -6.70 -28.56
C GLU A 43 3.57 -6.89 -29.71
N ARG A 44 3.24 -7.75 -30.70
CA ARG A 44 4.09 -7.93 -31.87
C ARG A 44 4.13 -6.68 -32.74
N VAL A 45 2.98 -6.05 -32.96
CA VAL A 45 2.87 -4.76 -33.67
C VAL A 45 3.72 -3.69 -32.97
N ARG A 46 3.63 -3.59 -31.63
CA ARG A 46 4.43 -2.67 -30.84
C ARG A 46 5.93 -2.86 -31.06
N GLN A 47 6.43 -4.10 -30.99
CA GLN A 47 7.86 -4.39 -31.21
C GLN A 47 8.35 -3.96 -32.59
N VAL A 48 7.54 -4.17 -33.63
CA VAL A 48 7.87 -3.75 -35.00
C VAL A 48 7.98 -2.23 -35.09
N LEU A 49 7.00 -1.50 -34.53
CA LEU A 49 7.00 -0.04 -34.55
C LEU A 49 8.16 0.55 -33.72
N VAL A 50 8.50 -0.03 -32.57
CA VAL A 50 9.67 0.40 -31.78
C VAL A 50 10.96 0.25 -32.58
N LYS A 51 11.13 -0.88 -33.28
CA LYS A 51 12.32 -1.11 -34.12
C LYS A 51 12.40 -0.18 -35.33
N ALA A 52 11.27 0.32 -35.80
CA ALA A 52 11.18 1.28 -36.89
C ALA A 52 11.16 2.75 -36.40
N GLU A 53 11.36 2.99 -35.11
CA GLU A 53 11.35 4.32 -34.49
C GLU A 53 10.04 5.11 -34.71
N LEU A 54 8.91 4.40 -34.83
CA LEU A 54 7.58 4.98 -35.00
C LEU A 54 6.80 5.08 -33.69
N THR A 55 5.80 5.98 -33.65
CA THR A 55 5.00 6.21 -32.45
C THR A 55 4.23 4.95 -32.04
N THR A 56 4.52 4.46 -30.84
CA THR A 56 3.77 3.35 -30.23
C THR A 56 2.67 3.82 -29.31
N LEU A 57 2.44 5.14 -29.25
CA LEU A 57 1.36 5.70 -28.45
C LEU A 57 0.06 5.12 -28.99
N SER A 58 -0.56 4.25 -28.20
CA SER A 58 -1.96 3.96 -28.35
C SER A 58 -2.70 5.23 -27.94
N THR A 59 -3.34 5.91 -28.88
CA THR A 59 -4.50 6.77 -28.60
C THR A 59 -5.47 6.09 -27.61
N GLY A 60 -5.48 4.74 -27.56
CA GLY A 60 -6.23 3.87 -26.66
C GLY A 60 -5.86 3.80 -25.16
N ARG A 61 -5.16 4.79 -24.59
CA ARG A 61 -5.38 5.15 -23.17
C ARG A 61 -5.56 6.67 -23.03
N MET A 62 -6.49 7.24 -23.79
CA MET A 62 -7.44 8.16 -23.17
C MET A 62 -8.27 7.38 -22.14
N THR A 63 -7.61 6.80 -21.12
CA THR A 63 -8.34 6.40 -19.93
C THR A 63 -8.92 7.67 -19.38
N THR A 64 -10.21 7.57 -19.07
CA THR A 64 -11.01 8.51 -18.30
C THR A 64 -11.51 9.69 -19.12
N LYS A 65 -12.82 9.62 -19.46
CA LYS A 65 -13.71 10.77 -19.48
C LYS A 65 -13.12 11.86 -18.58
N MET A 66 -12.95 13.09 -19.07
CA MET A 66 -12.58 14.21 -18.21
C MET A 66 -13.49 14.12 -16.98
N LYS A 67 -12.89 13.86 -15.81
CA LYS A 67 -13.68 13.87 -14.59
C LYS A 67 -14.27 15.27 -14.51
N PRO A 68 -15.58 15.40 -14.24
CA PRO A 68 -16.15 16.72 -14.03
C PRO A 68 -15.34 17.43 -12.96
N ILE A 69 -15.05 18.70 -13.20
CA ILE A 69 -14.36 19.53 -12.21
C ILE A 69 -15.33 19.66 -11.03
N GLU A 70 -15.01 19.03 -9.92
CA GLU A 70 -15.77 19.14 -8.68
C GLU A 70 -15.41 20.46 -7.97
N PRO A 71 -16.36 21.14 -7.31
CA PRO A 71 -16.04 22.36 -6.56
C PRO A 71 -15.13 22.04 -5.36
N CYS A 72 -14.42 23.06 -4.87
CA CYS A 72 -13.61 22.92 -3.66
C CYS A 72 -14.46 22.41 -2.48
N ALA A 73 -14.04 21.31 -1.84
CA ALA A 73 -14.80 20.71 -0.73
C ALA A 73 -14.97 21.63 0.50
N GLN A 74 -14.12 22.67 0.65
CA GLN A 74 -14.22 23.61 1.77
C GLN A 74 -15.06 24.86 1.46
N CYS A 75 -14.89 25.45 0.27
CA CYS A 75 -15.47 26.76 -0.05
C CYS A 75 -16.41 26.76 -1.25
N GLY A 76 -16.59 25.62 -1.92
CA GLY A 76 -17.49 25.48 -3.07
C GLY A 76 -17.01 26.16 -4.35
N SER A 77 -15.84 26.81 -4.37
CA SER A 77 -15.41 27.57 -5.55
C SER A 77 -14.93 26.67 -6.70
N PHE A 78 -15.29 27.05 -7.92
CA PHE A 78 -14.82 26.45 -9.18
C PHE A 78 -13.66 27.24 -9.82
N GLU A 79 -13.40 28.45 -9.32
CA GLU A 79 -12.48 29.41 -9.97
C GLU A 79 -11.01 28.99 -9.98
N LYS A 80 -10.61 28.08 -9.11
CA LYS A 80 -9.23 27.61 -9.07
C LYS A 80 -9.15 26.26 -9.74
N ILE A 81 -8.63 26.28 -10.96
CA ILE A 81 -8.25 25.10 -11.73
C ILE A 81 -7.38 24.23 -10.83
N PHE A 82 -7.87 23.03 -10.51
CA PHE A 82 -7.15 22.07 -9.71
C PHE A 82 -5.85 21.72 -10.42
N VAL A 83 -4.71 22.10 -9.84
CA VAL A 83 -3.36 21.88 -10.40
C VAL A 83 -3.12 20.40 -10.74
N THR A 84 -3.81 19.50 -10.05
CA THR A 84 -3.76 18.06 -10.31
C THR A 84 -5.17 17.47 -10.32
N LYS A 85 -5.36 16.41 -11.11
CA LYS A 85 -6.61 15.60 -11.19
C LYS A 85 -7.09 15.01 -9.85
N HIS A 86 -6.26 15.10 -8.80
CA HIS A 86 -6.53 14.56 -7.46
C HIS A 86 -6.67 15.66 -6.40
N SER A 87 -6.60 16.93 -6.78
CA SER A 87 -6.77 18.01 -5.81
C SER A 87 -8.25 18.16 -5.48
N ILE A 88 -8.57 18.09 -4.19
CA ILE A 88 -9.93 18.24 -3.63
C ILE A 88 -10.17 19.69 -3.15
N PHE A 89 -9.09 20.45 -2.94
CA PHE A 89 -9.13 21.80 -2.38
C PHE A 89 -8.55 22.81 -3.37
N CYS A 90 -9.15 24.00 -3.43
CA CYS A 90 -8.70 25.09 -4.30
C CYS A 90 -7.40 25.77 -3.82
N SER A 91 -7.02 25.58 -2.55
CA SER A 91 -5.83 26.21 -1.96
C SER A 91 -5.30 25.45 -0.74
N PRO A 92 -4.02 25.65 -0.36
CA PRO A 92 -3.46 25.14 0.89
C PRO A 92 -4.21 25.66 2.14
N THR A 93 -4.78 26.85 2.07
CA THR A 93 -5.58 27.42 3.17
C THR A 93 -6.87 26.63 3.36
N CYS A 94 -7.65 26.40 2.28
CA CYS A 94 -8.86 25.59 2.35
C CYS A 94 -8.59 24.16 2.85
N ARG A 95 -7.46 23.56 2.44
CA ARG A 95 -7.04 22.24 2.94
C ARG A 95 -6.81 22.24 4.46
N ARG A 96 -6.15 23.28 5.00
CA ARG A 96 -5.88 23.41 6.43
C ARG A 96 -7.16 23.58 7.24
N VAL A 97 -8.07 24.45 6.78
CA VAL A 97 -9.37 24.65 7.46
C VAL A 97 -10.18 23.36 7.44
N ALA A 98 -10.31 22.70 6.29
CA ALA A 98 -11.02 21.42 6.19
C ALA A 98 -10.43 20.33 7.11
N ALA A 99 -9.11 20.30 7.28
CA ALA A 99 -8.45 19.38 8.19
C ALA A 99 -8.76 19.71 9.67
N GLN A 100 -8.80 21.00 10.01
CA GLN A 100 -9.16 21.47 11.35
C GLN A 100 -10.63 21.18 11.67
N ASP A 101 -11.55 21.49 10.76
CA ASP A 101 -12.99 21.22 10.92
C ASP A 101 -13.23 19.72 11.09
N ARG A 102 -12.60 18.89 10.26
CA ARG A 102 -12.67 17.43 10.38
C ARG A 102 -12.13 16.93 11.72
N TRP A 103 -11.05 17.53 12.22
CA TRP A 103 -10.48 17.18 13.51
C TRP A 103 -11.40 17.57 14.66
N GLN A 104 -12.00 18.76 14.61
CA GLN A 104 -12.97 19.23 15.62
C GLN A 104 -14.23 18.36 15.62
N GLN A 105 -14.79 18.08 14.45
CA GLN A 105 -15.94 17.19 14.28
C GLN A 105 -15.62 15.80 14.81
N TRP A 106 -14.44 15.26 14.48
CA TRP A 106 -14.00 13.98 15.01
C TRP A 106 -13.93 13.97 16.54
N HIS A 107 -13.43 15.02 17.19
CA HIS A 107 -13.43 15.11 18.67
C HIS A 107 -14.83 15.17 19.26
N LYS A 108 -15.72 15.95 18.63
CA LYS A 108 -17.13 16.05 19.05
C LYS A 108 -17.83 14.69 18.98
N ASP A 109 -17.56 13.91 17.93
CA ASP A 109 -18.15 12.59 17.73
C ASP A 109 -17.45 11.49 18.55
N ASN A 110 -16.32 11.79 19.19
CA ASN A 110 -15.50 10.83 19.93
C ASN A 110 -15.04 11.39 21.31
N PRO A 111 -15.97 11.81 22.20
CA PRO A 111 -15.63 12.49 23.44
C PRO A 111 -14.86 11.61 24.44
N ASP A 112 -15.06 10.29 24.42
CA ASP A 112 -14.61 9.38 25.50
C ASP A 112 -13.49 8.40 25.12
N ARG A 113 -12.60 8.77 24.18
CA ARG A 113 -11.47 7.89 23.81
C ARG A 113 -10.33 7.93 24.82
N SER A 114 -10.62 7.98 26.11
CA SER A 114 -9.63 7.76 27.16
C SER A 114 -9.96 6.48 27.90
N THR A 115 -9.04 5.51 27.87
CA THR A 115 -9.17 4.26 28.62
C THR A 115 -8.21 4.31 29.79
N THR A 116 -8.74 4.05 30.98
CA THR A 116 -7.95 3.88 32.19
C THR A 116 -7.66 2.39 32.38
N TYR A 117 -6.39 2.04 32.59
CA TYR A 117 -5.98 0.67 32.88
C TYR A 117 -5.05 0.62 34.09
N ALA A 118 -5.03 -0.52 34.79
CA ALA A 118 -4.09 -0.76 35.87
C ALA A 118 -2.77 -1.32 35.32
N CYS A 119 -1.64 -0.73 35.72
CA CYS A 119 -0.32 -1.23 35.37
C CYS A 119 -0.13 -2.65 35.90
N THR A 120 0.27 -3.59 35.04
CA THR A 120 0.48 -5.00 35.42
C THR A 120 1.56 -5.15 36.50
N TYR A 121 2.57 -4.28 36.51
CA TYR A 121 3.68 -4.37 37.47
C TYR A 121 3.37 -3.71 38.83
N CYS A 122 2.92 -2.45 38.83
CA CYS A 122 2.78 -1.65 40.06
C CYS A 122 1.33 -1.36 40.47
N GLY A 123 0.34 -1.83 39.70
CA GLY A 123 -1.09 -1.63 39.98
C GLY A 123 -1.62 -0.21 39.75
N LYS A 124 -0.76 0.79 39.54
CA LYS A 124 -1.19 2.20 39.34
C LYS A 124 -2.10 2.34 38.13
N LEU A 125 -3.20 3.08 38.30
CA LEU A 125 -4.11 3.44 37.22
C LEU A 125 -3.45 4.48 36.31
N LYS A 126 -3.52 4.25 34.99
CA LYS A 126 -3.07 5.18 33.97
C LYS A 126 -4.14 5.37 32.92
N THR A 127 -4.42 6.63 32.61
CA THR A 127 -5.36 7.01 31.56
C THR A 127 -4.58 7.35 30.29
N ILE A 128 -4.90 6.66 29.19
CA ILE A 128 -4.32 6.90 27.87
C ILE A 128 -5.43 6.96 26.83
N ARG A 129 -5.10 7.41 25.61
CA ARG A 129 -6.06 7.34 24.50
C ARG A 129 -6.45 5.89 24.22
N THR A 130 -7.73 5.60 24.03
CA THR A 130 -8.30 4.27 23.75
C THR A 130 -7.65 3.62 22.54
N THR A 131 -7.35 4.39 21.49
CA THR A 131 -6.63 3.87 20.31
C THR A 131 -5.22 3.40 20.63
N LEU A 132 -4.53 4.04 21.58
CA LEU A 132 -3.22 3.58 22.08
C LEU A 132 -3.38 2.36 22.98
N TYR A 133 -4.43 2.33 23.81
CA TYR A 133 -4.76 1.18 24.65
C TYR A 133 -5.03 -0.06 23.80
N GLU A 134 -5.93 0.01 22.82
CA GLU A 134 -6.26 -1.07 21.88
C GLU A 134 -5.02 -1.58 21.14
N ARG A 135 -4.18 -0.66 20.66
CA ARG A 135 -2.92 -1.02 20.03
C ARG A 135 -1.99 -1.75 20.99
N GLN A 136 -1.85 -1.26 22.23
CA GLN A 136 -0.99 -1.89 23.23
C GLN A 136 -1.49 -3.29 23.63
N VAL A 137 -2.80 -3.45 23.89
CA VAL A 137 -3.41 -4.75 24.22
C VAL A 137 -3.25 -5.75 23.07
N LYS A 138 -3.33 -5.29 21.82
CA LYS A 138 -3.15 -6.15 20.64
C LYS A 138 -1.72 -6.68 20.51
N HIS A 139 -0.71 -5.88 20.86
CA HIS A 139 0.70 -6.22 20.66
C HIS A 139 1.40 -6.76 21.91
N HIS A 140 0.86 -6.47 23.10
CA HIS A 140 1.49 -6.76 24.37
C HIS A 140 0.49 -7.42 25.32
N LYS A 141 0.89 -8.55 25.90
CA LYS A 141 0.09 -9.27 26.91
C LYS A 141 -0.07 -8.46 28.21
N ASN A 142 0.93 -7.64 28.53
CA ASN A 142 0.99 -6.83 29.75
C ASN A 142 1.06 -5.35 29.41
N LEU A 143 0.43 -4.52 30.24
CA LEU A 143 0.41 -3.06 30.07
C LEU A 143 1.16 -2.39 31.22
N PHE A 144 2.08 -1.49 30.89
CA PHE A 144 2.92 -0.83 31.88
C PHE A 144 2.75 0.68 31.88
N CYS A 145 2.64 1.28 33.06
CA CYS A 145 2.49 2.73 33.18
C CYS A 145 3.76 3.50 32.77
N SER A 146 4.93 2.87 32.77
CA SER A 146 6.22 3.48 32.39
C SER A 146 7.21 2.45 31.84
N HIS A 147 8.23 2.92 31.13
CA HIS A 147 9.34 2.09 30.67
C HIS A 147 10.06 1.41 31.84
N ALA A 148 10.21 2.10 32.97
CA ALA A 148 10.79 1.52 34.18
C ALA A 148 9.99 0.30 34.68
N CYS A 149 8.66 0.38 34.75
CA CYS A 149 7.81 -0.76 35.13
C CYS A 149 7.92 -1.92 34.13
N SER A 150 8.04 -1.62 32.83
CA SER A 150 8.27 -2.63 31.80
C SER A 150 9.60 -3.36 31.99
N LEU A 151 10.69 -2.62 32.25
CA LEU A 151 12.00 -3.23 32.53
C LEU A 151 11.97 -4.05 33.81
N SER A 152 11.44 -3.51 34.91
CA SER A 152 11.37 -4.22 36.19
C SER A 152 10.60 -5.53 36.10
N ALA A 153 9.48 -5.56 35.36
CA ALA A 153 8.73 -6.80 35.12
C ALA A 153 9.59 -7.85 34.38
N GLN A 154 10.31 -7.45 33.32
CA GLN A 154 11.19 -8.36 32.58
C GLN A 154 12.33 -8.94 33.43
N TRP A 155 12.90 -8.14 34.35
CA TRP A 155 13.95 -8.60 35.26
C TRP A 155 13.39 -9.59 36.29
N ASN A 156 12.22 -9.32 36.86
CA ASN A 156 11.57 -10.23 37.80
C ASN A 156 11.22 -11.56 37.14
N ASP A 157 10.68 -11.57 35.93
CA ASP A 157 10.32 -12.80 35.22
C ASP A 157 11.55 -13.69 34.95
N LYS A 158 12.68 -13.09 34.54
CA LYS A 158 13.93 -13.82 34.29
C LYS A 158 14.50 -14.44 35.56
N ASN A 159 14.48 -13.70 36.67
CA ASN A 159 14.98 -14.20 37.95
C ASN A 159 14.02 -15.24 38.55
N SER A 160 12.72 -15.16 38.26
CA SER A 160 11.72 -16.16 38.64
C SER A 160 11.90 -17.47 37.86
N ALA A 161 12.22 -17.41 36.56
CA ALA A 161 12.50 -18.60 35.76
C ALA A 161 13.80 -19.30 36.21
N LEU A 162 14.81 -18.52 36.61
CA LEU A 162 16.08 -19.04 37.13
C LEU A 162 15.96 -19.65 38.54
N SER A 163 15.00 -19.20 39.36
CA SER A 163 14.75 -19.80 40.67
C SER A 163 13.99 -21.13 40.56
N ILE A 164 13.08 -21.26 39.60
CA ILE A 164 12.33 -22.52 39.35
C ILE A 164 13.27 -23.61 38.80
N SER A 165 14.20 -23.30 37.90
CA SER A 165 15.13 -24.32 37.35
C SER A 165 16.14 -24.85 38.37
N LYS A 166 16.48 -24.07 39.40
CA LYS A 166 17.35 -24.52 40.50
C LYS A 166 16.64 -25.47 41.46
N GLN A 167 15.33 -25.35 41.64
CA GLN A 167 14.58 -26.26 42.52
C GLN A 167 14.36 -27.65 41.88
N SER A 168 14.18 -27.73 40.56
CA SER A 168 14.02 -29.02 39.86
C SER A 168 15.29 -29.88 39.82
N HIS A 169 16.47 -29.29 40.02
CA HIS A 169 17.74 -30.04 40.01
C HIS A 169 18.15 -30.58 41.39
N ILE A 170 17.54 -30.10 42.48
CA ILE A 170 17.88 -30.53 43.85
C ILE A 170 16.99 -31.70 44.31
N GLN A 171 15.82 -31.91 43.69
CA GLN A 171 14.91 -33.01 44.06
C GLN A 171 15.22 -34.37 43.43
N SER A 172 16.18 -34.48 42.50
CA SER A 172 16.54 -35.76 41.87
C SER A 172 17.57 -36.58 42.64
N ASP A 173 18.25 -36.01 43.65
CA ASP A 173 19.43 -36.64 44.28
C ASP A 173 19.17 -37.19 45.70
N VAL A 174 17.90 -37.27 46.15
CA VAL A 174 17.57 -37.65 47.55
C VAL A 174 16.87 -39.02 47.67
N LEU A 175 16.82 -39.82 46.61
CA LEU A 175 16.26 -41.18 46.65
C LEU A 175 17.30 -42.19 46.15
N ASP A 176 18.26 -42.57 47.00
CA ASP A 176 19.01 -43.84 46.89
C ASP A 176 20.00 -44.00 48.07
N PHE A 177 19.52 -44.12 49.31
CA PHE A 177 20.35 -44.56 50.44
C PHE A 177 19.51 -45.19 51.57
N THR A 178 18.83 -46.31 51.27
CA THR A 178 18.39 -47.25 52.31
C THR A 178 18.41 -48.68 51.78
N THR A 179 19.52 -49.39 51.97
CA THR A 179 19.60 -50.86 52.09
C THR A 179 20.81 -51.21 52.95
#